data_AF-A0A3B8P5W8-F1
#
_entry.id   AF-A0A3B8P5W8-F1
#
_cell.length_a   1.000
_cell.length_b   1.000
_cell.length_c   1.000
_cell.angle_alpha   90.00
_cell.angle_beta   90.00
_cell.angle_gamma   90.00
#
_symmetry.space_group_name_H-M   'P 1'
#
loop_
_entity.id
_entity.type
_entity.pdbx_description
1 polymer ?
#
loop_
_entity_poly.entity_id
_entity_poly.type
_entity_poly.pdbx_seq_one_letter_code
_entity_poly.pdbx_strand_id
1 'polypeptide(L)'
;GHTTMLLGAARYLAATRQFDGTLTLIFQPAEEGQGGAQAMLADGLLERFPCEALFGMHNMPGLPAGHLGFRDGAMMASQDLLTVTLEGVGGHGSMPHLTVDP
;
A
#
# COMPACT_ATOMS: atom_id res chain seq x y z
N GLY A 1 -8.16 -7.53 5.47
CA GLY A 1 -9.63 -7.43 5.49
C GLY A 1 -10.20 -6.90 4.18
N HIS A 2 -9.50 -5.96 3.55
CA HIS A 2 -9.95 -5.24 2.35
C HIS A 2 -10.27 -6.16 1.17
N THR A 3 -9.48 -7.20 0.92
CA THR A 3 -9.76 -8.21 -0.12
C THR A 3 -11.15 -8.82 0.02
N THR A 4 -11.53 -9.25 1.22
CA THR A 4 -12.85 -9.83 1.49
C THR A 4 -13.96 -8.80 1.33
N MET A 5 -13.73 -7.55 1.78
CA MET A 5 -14.69 -6.46 1.60
C MET A 5 -14.95 -6.18 0.11
N LEU A 6 -13.88 -6.08 -0.69
CA LEU A 6 -13.97 -5.82 -2.12
C LEU A 6 -14.65 -6.97 -2.87
N LEU A 7 -14.32 -8.23 -2.54
CA LEU A 7 -15.01 -9.40 -3.10
C LEU A 7 -16.50 -9.43 -2.72
N GLY A 8 -16.85 -9.04 -1.49
CA GLY A 8 -18.24 -8.92 -1.05
C GLY A 8 -19.02 -7.89 -1.86
N ALA A 9 -18.43 -6.70 -2.06
CA ALA A 9 -18.99 -5.66 -2.91
C ALA A 9 -19.12 -6.14 -4.37
N ALA A 10 -18.09 -6.80 -4.91
CA ALA A 10 -18.10 -7.39 -6.25
C ALA A 10 -19.28 -8.35 -6.45
N ARG A 11 -19.49 -9.26 -5.49
CA ARG A 11 -20.57 -10.24 -5.53
C ARG A 11 -21.94 -9.56 -5.55
N TYR A 12 -22.13 -8.55 -4.70
CA TYR A 12 -23.39 -7.80 -4.63
C TYR A 12 -23.68 -7.05 -5.93
N LEU A 13 -22.69 -6.31 -6.45
CA LEU A 13 -22.83 -5.52 -7.66
C LEU A 13 -23.01 -6.39 -8.91
N ALA A 14 -22.32 -7.53 -8.98
CA ALA A 14 -22.50 -8.49 -10.08
C ALA A 14 -23.89 -9.15 -10.06
N ALA A 15 -24.43 -9.42 -8.87
CA ALA A 15 -25.74 -10.05 -8.71
C ALA A 15 -26.90 -9.09 -9.00
N THR A 16 -26.78 -7.83 -8.59
CA THR A 16 -27.84 -6.84 -8.74
C THR A 16 -27.75 -6.08 -10.06
N ARG A 17 -26.53 -5.84 -10.54
CA ARG A 17 -26.22 -4.97 -11.69
C ARG A 17 -26.94 -3.61 -11.63
N GLN A 18 -27.16 -3.11 -10.41
CA GLN A 18 -27.84 -1.84 -10.16
C GLN A 18 -26.87 -0.66 -10.28
N PHE A 19 -26.21 -0.55 -11.43
CA PHE A 19 -25.37 0.57 -11.81
C PHE A 19 -25.24 0.61 -13.33
N ASP A 20 -24.92 1.78 -13.87
CA ASP A 20 -24.59 1.95 -15.28
C ASP A 20 -23.08 2.18 -15.42
N GLY A 21 -22.47 1.61 -16.44
CA GLY A 21 -21.03 1.68 -16.71
C GLY A 21 -20.22 0.44 -16.31
N THR A 22 -18.92 0.65 -16.09
CA THR A 22 -17.94 -0.43 -15.85
C THR A 22 -17.28 -0.26 -14.49
N LEU A 23 -17.18 -1.36 -13.73
CA LEU A 23 -16.43 -1.42 -12.49
C LEU A 23 -15.19 -2.30 -12.68
N THR A 24 -14.01 -1.70 -12.49
CA THR A 24 -12.73 -2.42 -12.44
C THR A 24 -12.37 -2.68 -10.98
N LEU A 25 -12.17 -3.93 -10.60
CA LEU A 25 -11.74 -4.31 -9.25
C LEU A 25 -10.24 -4.58 -9.23
N ILE A 26 -9.50 -3.79 -8.45
CA ILE A 26 -8.03 -3.83 -8.40
C ILE A 26 -7.60 -4.48 -7.09
N PHE A 27 -7.00 -5.67 -7.19
CA PHE A 27 -6.43 -6.40 -6.06
C PHE A 27 -4.92 -6.19 -6.03
N GLN A 28 -4.50 -5.10 -5.40
CA GLN A 28 -3.10 -4.71 -5.33
C GLN A 28 -2.29 -5.64 -4.41
N PRO A 29 -1.14 -6.17 -4.86
CA PRO A 29 -0.21 -6.89 -3.99
C PRO A 29 0.72 -5.91 -3.24
N ALA A 30 1.45 -6.42 -2.24
CA ALA A 30 2.70 -5.82 -1.77
C ALA A 30 2.62 -4.32 -1.38
N GLU A 31 1.54 -3.94 -0.68
CA GLU A 31 1.26 -2.55 -0.28
C GLU A 31 2.16 -2.05 0.86
N GLU A 32 2.61 -2.96 1.73
CA GLU A 32 3.43 -2.73 2.95
C GLU A 32 4.88 -2.24 2.66
N GLY A 33 5.05 -1.31 1.72
CA GLY A 33 6.33 -0.71 1.34
C GLY A 33 7.09 -1.42 0.21
N GLN A 34 6.50 -2.43 -0.42
CA GLN A 34 7.16 -3.24 -1.46
C GLN A 34 6.84 -2.77 -2.90
N GLY A 35 6.10 -1.67 -3.05
CA GLY A 35 5.91 -1.01 -4.35
C GLY A 35 4.90 -1.68 -5.28
N GLY A 36 3.92 -2.44 -4.76
CA GLY A 36 2.97 -3.15 -5.61
C GLY A 36 2.11 -2.25 -6.51
N ALA A 37 1.77 -1.03 -6.08
CA ALA A 37 1.04 -0.07 -6.93
C ALA A 37 1.89 0.33 -8.14
N GLN A 38 3.16 0.66 -7.89
CA GLN A 38 4.11 1.07 -8.91
C GLN A 38 4.33 -0.04 -9.94
N ALA A 39 4.45 -1.30 -9.48
CA ALA A 39 4.57 -2.45 -10.37
C ALA A 39 3.33 -2.63 -11.26
N MET A 40 2.12 -2.51 -10.71
CA MET A 40 0.89 -2.62 -11.51
C MET A 40 0.74 -1.48 -12.52
N LEU A 41 1.09 -0.25 -12.15
CA LEU A 41 1.09 0.89 -13.07
C LEU A 41 2.10 0.68 -14.20
N ALA A 42 3.30 0.17 -13.88
CA ALA A 42 4.30 -0.17 -14.90
C ALA A 42 3.84 -1.30 -15.85
N ASP A 43 2.98 -2.22 -15.38
CA ASP A 43 2.32 -3.26 -16.19
C ASP A 43 1.07 -2.75 -16.96
N GLY A 44 0.88 -1.43 -16.98
CA GLY A 44 -0.15 -0.76 -17.77
C GLY A 44 -1.55 -0.83 -17.18
N LEU A 45 -1.69 -0.88 -15.85
CA LEU A 45 -2.98 -1.04 -15.18
C LEU A 45 -4.04 -0.05 -15.68
N LEU A 46 -3.72 1.24 -15.77
CA LEU A 46 -4.70 2.28 -16.12
C LEU A 46 -4.88 2.43 -17.63
N GLU A 47 -3.92 1.98 -18.42
CA GLU A 47 -4.01 1.90 -19.88
C GLU A 47 -4.90 0.73 -20.32
N ARG A 48 -4.74 -0.43 -19.66
CA ARG A 48 -5.52 -1.65 -19.92
C ARG A 48 -6.93 -1.58 -19.36
N PHE A 49 -7.10 -0.85 -18.25
CA PHE A 49 -8.36 -0.69 -17.54
C PHE A 49 -8.57 0.80 -17.21
N PRO A 50 -8.98 1.62 -18.20
CA PRO A 50 -9.22 3.05 -17.98
C PRO A 50 -10.33 3.27 -16.95
N CYS A 51 -10.11 4.21 -16.02
CA CYS A 51 -11.02 4.53 -14.93
C CYS A 51 -11.26 6.04 -14.87
N GLU A 52 -12.52 6.46 -14.76
CA GLU A 52 -12.88 7.88 -14.58
C GLU A 52 -12.70 8.35 -13.13
N ALA A 53 -12.81 7.41 -12.19
CA ALA A 53 -12.58 7.63 -10.77
C ALA A 53 -11.97 6.38 -10.13
N LEU A 54 -11.07 6.58 -9.16
CA LEU A 54 -10.53 5.51 -8.33
C LEU A 54 -10.93 5.72 -6.87
N PHE A 55 -11.33 4.63 -6.23
CA PHE A 55 -11.71 4.62 -4.82
C PHE A 55 -10.87 3.58 -4.08
N GLY A 56 -10.36 3.97 -2.91
CA GLY A 56 -9.70 3.09 -1.95
C GLY A 56 -10.25 3.33 -0.56
N MET A 57 -10.16 2.34 0.32
CA MET A 57 -10.52 2.50 1.73
C MET A 57 -9.62 1.66 2.60
N HIS A 58 -9.41 2.12 3.84
CA HIS A 58 -8.63 1.41 4.84
C HIS A 58 -9.42 1.30 6.15
N ASN A 59 -9.34 0.17 6.84
CA ASN A 59 -9.81 0.08 8.21
C ASN A 59 -8.90 0.92 9.12
N MET A 60 -9.45 1.84 9.89
CA MET A 60 -8.65 2.73 10.73
C MET A 60 -8.77 2.35 12.21
N PRO A 61 -7.75 1.74 12.82
CA PRO A 61 -7.72 1.55 14.27
C PRO A 61 -7.89 2.88 14.99
N GLY A 62 -8.74 2.91 16.01
CA GLY A 62 -9.05 4.13 16.78
C GLY A 62 -10.23 4.95 16.25
N LEU A 63 -10.71 4.71 15.02
CA LEU A 63 -11.98 5.27 14.57
C LEU A 63 -13.14 4.38 15.08
N PRO A 64 -14.20 4.94 15.70
CA PRO A 64 -15.32 4.13 16.17
C PRO A 64 -16.01 3.39 15.03
N ALA A 65 -16.51 2.18 15.32
CA ALA A 65 -17.25 1.39 14.34
C ALA A 65 -18.47 2.15 13.79
N GLY A 66 -18.81 1.90 12.53
CA GLY A 66 -19.91 2.60 11.83
C GLY A 66 -19.57 4.02 11.35
N HIS A 67 -18.33 4.48 11.52
CA HIS A 67 -17.89 5.79 11.04
C HIS A 67 -16.97 5.66 9.82
N LEU A 68 -17.08 6.62 8.91
CA LEU A 68 -16.19 6.78 7.77
C LEU A 68 -15.51 8.15 7.87
N GLY A 69 -14.18 8.16 7.76
CA GLY A 69 -13.37 9.37 7.76
C GLY A 69 -13.00 9.78 6.34
N PHE A 70 -13.15 11.07 6.02
CA PHE A 70 -12.78 11.64 4.73
C PHE A 70 -11.96 12.92 4.96
N ARG A 71 -11.04 13.20 4.04
CA ARG A 71 -10.31 14.47 3.98
C ARG A 71 -10.18 14.88 2.52
N ASP A 72 -10.46 16.16 2.25
CA ASP A 72 -10.21 16.74 0.93
C ASP A 72 -8.73 17.13 0.78
N GLY A 73 -8.21 17.04 -0.44
CA GLY A 73 -6.80 17.24 -0.75
C GLY A 73 -5.90 16.07 -0.35
N ALA A 74 -4.61 16.35 -0.11
CA ALA A 74 -3.67 15.33 0.37
C ALA A 74 -4.27 14.61 1.58
N MET A 75 -4.05 13.32 1.82
CA MET A 75 -4.59 12.58 2.97
C MET A 75 -3.52 12.01 3.92
N MET A 76 -2.39 11.54 3.36
CA MET A 76 -1.32 10.87 4.10
C MET A 76 0.03 11.54 3.83
N ALA A 77 1.04 11.22 4.64
CA ALA A 77 2.41 11.67 4.44
C ALA A 77 3.10 10.84 3.35
N SER A 78 4.08 11.44 2.66
CA SER A 78 5.02 10.68 1.82
C SER A 78 5.96 9.87 2.70
N GLN A 79 6.51 8.79 2.14
CA GLN A 79 7.50 7.94 2.80
C GLN A 79 8.62 7.60 1.82
N ASP A 80 9.84 7.63 2.32
CA ASP A 80 11.06 7.17 1.63
C ASP A 80 11.78 6.16 2.53
N LEU A 81 12.47 5.19 1.91
CA LEU A 81 13.24 4.18 2.64
C LEU A 81 14.72 4.37 2.35
N LEU A 82 15.52 4.54 3.40
CA LEU A 82 16.97 4.61 3.33
C LEU A 82 17.57 3.44 4.11
N THR A 83 18.47 2.70 3.46
CA THR A 83 19.32 1.73 4.14
C THR A 83 20.71 2.32 4.29
N VAL A 84 21.21 2.37 5.53
CA VAL A 84 22.59 2.78 5.85
C VAL A 84 23.35 1.55 6.33
N THR A 85 24.41 1.20 5.62
CA THR A 85 25.34 0.15 6.04
C THR A 85 26.56 0.80 6.66
N LEU A 86 26.87 0.44 7.90
CA LEU A 86 28.10 0.84 8.58
C LEU A 86 29.09 -0.31 8.51
N GLU A 87 30.24 -0.07 7.89
CA GLU A 87 31.30 -1.06 7.74
C GLU A 87 32.48 -0.69 8.64
N GLY A 88 32.74 -1.54 9.63
CA GLY A 88 33.85 -1.41 10.56
C GLY A 88 35.00 -2.36 10.25
N VAL A 89 35.99 -2.37 11.14
CA VAL A 89 37.12 -3.30 11.11
C VAL A 89 37.10 -4.09 12.42
N GLY A 90 36.78 -5.39 12.34
CA GLY A 90 36.71 -6.27 13.50
C GLY A 90 38.09 -6.60 14.11
N GLY A 91 38.09 -7.11 15.34
CA GLY A 91 39.31 -7.55 16.03
C GLY A 91 39.03 -8.14 17.40
N HIS A 92 40.07 -8.25 18.23
CA HIS A 92 39.94 -8.85 19.55
C HIS A 92 39.30 -7.85 20.55
N GLY A 93 38.29 -8.28 21.31
CA GLY A 93 37.52 -7.38 22.20
C GLY A 93 38.34 -6.70 23.30
N SER A 94 39.54 -7.20 23.63
CA SER A 94 40.47 -6.55 24.57
C SER A 94 41.47 -5.61 23.90
N MET A 95 41.44 -5.46 22.57
CA MET A 95 42.34 -4.62 21.77
C MET A 95 41.56 -3.64 20.87
N PRO A 96 40.69 -2.79 21.42
CA PRO A 96 39.81 -1.92 20.63
C PRO A 96 40.55 -0.88 19.79
N HIS A 97 41.76 -0.48 20.19
CA HIS A 97 42.61 0.45 19.43
C HIS A 97 43.12 -0.12 18.10
N LEU A 98 42.94 -1.43 17.84
CA LEU A 98 43.22 -2.09 16.57
C LEU A 98 41.96 -2.29 15.71
N THR A 99 40.81 -1.83 16.19
CA THR A 99 39.50 -2.02 15.53
C THR A 99 38.89 -0.68 15.13
N VAL A 100 37.93 -0.73 14.22
CA VAL A 100 36.98 0.35 13.96
C VAL A 100 35.61 -0.24 14.22
N ASP A 101 35.15 -0.18 15.47
CA ASP A 101 33.85 -0.71 15.88
C ASP A 101 32.74 0.16 15.25
N PRO A 102 31.91 -0.39 14.33
CA PRO A 102 30.93 0.38 13.57
C PRO A 102 29.69 0.79 14.38
#